data_AF-A0A8H5SSJ6-F1
#
_entry.id   AF-A0A8H5SSJ6-F1
#
_cell.length_a   1.000
_cell.length_b   1.000
_cell.length_c   1.000
_cell.angle_alpha   90.00
_cell.angle_beta   90.00
_cell.angle_gamma   90.00
#
_symmetry.space_group_name_H-M   'P 1'
#
loop_
_entity.id
_entity.type
_entity.pdbx_description
1 polymer ?
#
loop_
_entity_poly.entity_id
_entity_poly.type
_entity_poly.pdbx_seq_one_letter_code
_entity_poly.pdbx_strand_id
1 'polypeptide(L)'
;MGVGPPRLDKYDKILSRLFENLALFHILKGIDGPHMITAHAPTDVRGIRRRFLKNLCFICDYRKGGDTTTSIALESQTNKVILWVAANFTPHDKVILFLDDILQQLQSDPKGTEEERERLRKKLTKKCVDFAAPRLKKECKLLLRATRYCEKYLKEDATAVQGAVLCQTAYDSRHDPQMSSLGSLSRELGVAPRETVMNIKAVRHLIGRLAERIRIPALLIEDFLKLGLLFNSYQIKKVQAPTPAIVPPADGLRNLNSILKRILQPGDPRLKDMQSYLARLDGPLKLEDAIRFMYDEDNGQARVHSEIQVLEEFHRNQRSFVDGDRYIACSKIACLCCKFYFRHHPGRFEEPESHQKAYLNWRPIKLPGGWENEHWPHQRKALGMLSSELSTAVEKQIETQQQPTPWQPDSVTNITETMSSVSLGEVEADEVLGIGDGWSDDSASLAHINEDEFSDQSEDSDTESDGGVVLGV
;
A
#
# COMPACT_ATOMS: atom_id res chain seq x y z
N MET A 1 23.30 17.39 -22.79
CA MET A 1 24.07 16.34 -22.10
C MET A 1 24.96 16.99 -21.05
N GLY A 2 24.58 16.91 -19.77
CA GLY A 2 25.41 17.44 -18.68
C GLY A 2 26.47 16.42 -18.28
N VAL A 3 27.74 16.78 -18.38
CA VAL A 3 28.85 16.03 -17.81
C VAL A 3 28.83 16.24 -16.30
N GLY A 4 27.97 15.50 -15.60
CA GLY A 4 27.99 15.44 -14.14
C GLY A 4 29.30 14.82 -13.64
N PRO A 5 29.83 15.23 -12.47
CA PRO A 5 31.04 14.66 -11.91
C PRO A 5 30.88 13.14 -11.71
N PRO A 6 31.95 12.33 -11.87
CA PRO A 6 31.88 10.90 -11.63
C PRO A 6 31.42 10.65 -10.19
N ARG A 7 30.47 9.72 -10.01
CA ARG A 7 30.02 9.32 -8.67
C ARG A 7 31.21 8.70 -7.95
N LEU A 8 31.85 9.41 -7.03
CA LEU A 8 32.99 8.92 -6.25
C LEU A 8 32.56 8.50 -4.84
N ASP A 9 31.55 9.20 -4.29
CA ASP A 9 31.00 8.92 -2.97
C ASP A 9 30.36 7.53 -2.87
N LYS A 10 30.65 6.81 -1.78
CA LYS A 10 30.22 5.41 -1.59
C LYS A 10 28.71 5.29 -1.37
N TYR A 11 28.11 6.28 -0.70
CA TYR A 11 26.69 6.33 -0.39
C TYR A 11 25.88 6.62 -1.65
N ASP A 12 26.27 7.66 -2.40
CA ASP A 12 25.61 8.06 -3.64
C ASP A 12 25.71 6.98 -4.73
N LYS A 13 26.83 6.25 -4.80
CA LYS A 13 26.99 5.11 -5.72
C LYS A 13 25.92 4.05 -5.51
N ILE A 14 25.66 3.66 -4.25
CA ILE A 14 24.69 2.62 -3.93
C ILE A 14 23.27 3.11 -4.16
N LEU A 15 22.95 4.32 -3.72
CA LEU A 15 21.63 4.91 -3.96
C LEU A 15 21.35 5.01 -5.46
N SER A 16 22.31 5.47 -6.25
CA SER A 16 22.09 5.59 -7.70
C SER A 16 21.87 4.23 -8.36
N ARG A 17 22.64 3.18 -8.01
CA ARG A 17 22.43 1.82 -8.54
C ARG A 17 21.06 1.27 -8.16
N LEU A 18 20.64 1.51 -6.92
CA LEU A 18 19.33 1.10 -6.44
C LEU A 18 18.21 1.77 -7.25
N PHE A 19 18.26 3.09 -7.43
CA PHE A 19 17.22 3.83 -8.14
C PHE A 19 17.20 3.53 -9.63
N GLU A 20 18.35 3.28 -10.26
CA GLU A 20 18.43 2.79 -11.64
C GLU A 20 17.75 1.41 -11.81
N ASN A 21 17.99 0.48 -10.89
CA ASN A 21 17.37 -0.85 -10.96
C ASN A 21 15.87 -0.79 -10.62
N LEU A 22 15.48 0.05 -9.65
CA LEU A 22 14.07 0.28 -9.29
C LEU A 22 13.30 0.87 -10.47
N ALA A 23 13.89 1.85 -11.14
CA ALA A 23 13.36 2.47 -12.33
C ALA A 23 13.10 1.45 -13.44
N LEU A 24 14.13 0.69 -13.83
CA LEU A 24 14.00 -0.33 -14.86
C LEU A 24 13.01 -1.42 -14.47
N PHE A 25 13.02 -1.85 -13.21
CA PHE A 25 12.05 -2.83 -12.72
C PHE A 25 10.63 -2.30 -12.86
N HIS A 26 10.37 -1.07 -12.43
CA HIS A 26 9.03 -0.49 -12.47
C HIS A 26 8.50 -0.41 -13.91
N ILE A 27 9.35 -0.02 -14.87
CA ILE A 27 8.91 0.14 -16.25
C ILE A 27 8.77 -1.21 -16.98
N LEU A 28 9.74 -2.13 -16.80
CA LEU A 28 9.77 -3.38 -17.56
C LEU A 28 8.88 -4.47 -16.96
N LYS A 29 8.66 -4.44 -15.65
CA LYS A 29 7.95 -5.49 -14.91
C LYS A 29 6.82 -4.95 -14.04
N GLY A 30 7.10 -3.94 -13.22
CA GLY A 30 6.18 -3.29 -12.28
C GLY A 30 5.79 -4.16 -11.07
N ILE A 31 5.48 -5.44 -11.30
CA ILE A 31 4.96 -6.41 -10.32
C ILE A 31 5.69 -7.75 -10.48
N ASP A 32 6.26 -8.26 -9.39
CA ASP A 32 6.98 -9.54 -9.35
C ASP A 32 6.05 -10.74 -9.06
N GLY A 33 5.00 -10.92 -9.87
CA GLY A 33 4.05 -12.02 -9.73
C GLY A 33 2.90 -11.78 -8.72
N PRO A 34 2.19 -12.86 -8.30
CA PRO A 34 1.01 -12.75 -7.45
C PRO A 34 1.38 -12.32 -6.02
N HIS A 35 0.36 -11.95 -5.22
CA HIS A 35 0.54 -11.69 -3.79
C HIS A 35 1.23 -12.88 -3.09
N MET A 36 2.26 -12.60 -2.29
CA MET A 36 2.87 -13.58 -1.39
C MET A 36 2.28 -13.42 0.00
N ILE A 37 1.39 -14.34 0.37
CA ILE A 37 0.62 -14.32 1.60
C ILE A 37 0.86 -15.64 2.33
N THR A 38 0.91 -15.60 3.66
CA THR A 38 0.96 -16.80 4.49
C THR A 38 -0.45 -17.13 4.94
N ALA A 39 -1.17 -17.94 4.15
CA ALA A 39 -2.58 -18.26 4.39
C ALA A 39 -2.74 -19.33 5.48
N HIS A 40 -2.65 -18.94 6.75
CA HIS A 40 -3.00 -19.82 7.88
C HIS A 40 -3.88 -19.09 8.90
N ALA A 41 -5.00 -19.73 9.25
CA ALA A 41 -5.80 -19.29 10.38
C ALA A 41 -4.92 -19.30 11.64
N PRO A 42 -4.99 -18.27 12.50
CA PRO A 42 -4.15 -18.22 13.68
C PRO A 42 -4.56 -19.33 14.66
N THR A 43 -3.72 -20.36 14.76
CA THR A 43 -3.94 -21.52 15.65
C THR A 43 -3.29 -21.33 17.02
N ASP A 44 -2.31 -20.42 17.13
CA ASP A 44 -1.56 -20.15 18.35
C ASP A 44 -1.67 -18.69 18.80
N VAL A 45 -1.24 -18.41 20.03
CA VAL A 45 -1.29 -17.05 20.63
C VAL A 45 -0.49 -16.05 19.79
N ARG A 46 0.62 -16.49 19.17
CA ARG A 46 1.45 -15.68 18.27
C ARG A 46 0.64 -15.22 17.05
N GLY A 47 -0.02 -16.14 16.35
CA GLY A 47 -0.86 -15.83 15.20
C GLY A 47 -2.02 -14.89 15.56
N ILE A 48 -2.63 -15.11 16.73
CA ILE A 48 -3.72 -14.26 17.24
C ILE A 48 -3.21 -12.84 17.51
N ARG A 49 -2.03 -12.69 18.12
CA ARG A 49 -1.37 -11.39 18.29
C ARG A 49 -1.07 -10.72 16.95
N ARG A 50 -0.55 -11.45 15.97
CA ARG A 50 -0.27 -10.89 14.64
C ARG A 50 -1.55 -10.41 13.94
N ARG A 51 -2.62 -11.20 14.01
CA ARG A 51 -3.95 -10.81 13.49
C ARG A 51 -4.47 -9.56 14.18
N PHE A 52 -4.39 -9.51 15.51
CA PHE A 52 -4.78 -8.35 16.30
C PHE A 52 -4.04 -7.08 15.85
N LEU A 53 -2.71 -7.14 15.72
CA LEU A 53 -1.91 -6.01 15.28
C LEU A 53 -2.23 -5.57 13.84
N LYS A 54 -2.39 -6.52 12.91
CA LYS A 54 -2.82 -6.22 11.53
C LYS A 54 -4.17 -5.49 11.52
N ASN A 55 -5.11 -5.95 12.33
CA ASN A 55 -6.44 -5.35 12.48
C ASN A 55 -6.37 -3.93 13.06
N LEU A 56 -5.51 -3.69 14.06
CA LEU A 56 -5.24 -2.34 14.58
C LEU A 56 -4.67 -1.42 13.48
N CYS A 57 -3.67 -1.90 12.72
CA CYS A 57 -3.14 -1.13 11.59
C CYS A 57 -4.23 -0.76 10.57
N PHE A 58 -5.12 -1.70 10.24
CA PHE A 58 -6.19 -1.48 9.27
C PHE A 58 -7.19 -0.39 9.71
N ILE A 59 -7.59 -0.37 10.98
CA ILE A 59 -8.52 0.64 11.50
C ILE A 59 -7.85 2.03 11.62
N CYS A 60 -6.53 2.06 11.85
CA CYS A 60 -5.74 3.30 11.86
C CYS A 60 -5.50 3.89 10.46
N ASP A 61 -5.57 3.10 9.39
CA ASP A 61 -5.40 3.58 8.02
C ASP A 61 -6.71 4.22 7.47
N TYR A 62 -6.88 5.50 7.81
CA TYR A 62 -8.14 6.24 7.68
C TYR A 62 -8.25 7.13 6.43
N ARG A 63 -7.19 7.28 5.62
CA ARG A 63 -7.22 7.98 4.32
C ARG A 63 -6.75 7.05 3.19
N LYS A 64 -7.36 7.17 2.01
CA LYS A 64 -6.85 6.55 0.78
C LYS A 64 -5.78 7.47 0.17
N GLY A 65 -4.72 6.89 -0.40
CA GLY A 65 -3.54 7.59 -0.92
C GLY A 65 -2.22 7.15 -0.29
N GLY A 66 -2.25 6.26 0.71
CA GLY A 66 -1.04 5.64 1.27
C GLY A 66 -0.34 6.47 2.36
N ASP A 67 -0.66 7.75 2.55
CA ASP A 67 -0.08 8.60 3.60
C ASP A 67 -0.31 8.04 5.01
N THR A 68 -1.50 7.51 5.26
CA THR A 68 -1.91 6.94 6.54
C THR A 68 -1.70 5.43 6.64
N THR A 69 -1.00 4.82 5.68
CA THR A 69 -0.63 3.40 5.78
C THR A 69 0.17 3.19 7.05
N THR A 70 -0.41 2.42 7.97
CA THR A 70 0.00 2.35 9.36
C THR A 70 0.72 1.04 9.62
N SER A 71 1.84 1.09 10.32
CA SER A 71 2.56 -0.07 10.84
C SER A 71 2.63 -0.04 12.36
N ILE A 72 2.52 -1.22 12.99
CA ILE A 72 2.57 -1.38 14.44
C ILE A 72 3.47 -2.55 14.82
N ALA A 73 4.31 -2.35 15.83
CA ALA A 73 5.02 -3.42 16.53
C ALA A 73 4.94 -3.25 18.04
N LEU A 74 5.15 -4.34 18.78
CA LEU A 74 5.10 -4.37 20.23
C LEU A 74 6.50 -4.52 20.83
N GLU A 75 6.88 -3.55 21.66
CA GLU A 75 8.05 -3.65 22.52
C GLU A 75 7.63 -4.19 23.90
N SER A 76 8.38 -5.17 24.40
CA SER A 76 8.29 -5.65 25.78
C SER A 76 9.12 -4.78 26.70
N GLN A 77 8.51 -4.29 27.78
CA GLN A 77 9.19 -3.68 28.91
C GLN A 77 8.76 -4.37 30.22
N THR A 78 9.55 -4.20 31.28
CA THR A 78 9.41 -4.94 32.55
C THR A 78 7.97 -5.02 33.09
N ASN A 79 7.19 -3.94 32.98
CA ASN A 79 5.83 -3.85 33.55
C ASN A 79 4.76 -3.40 32.54
N LYS A 80 5.11 -3.23 31.26
CA LYS A 80 4.16 -2.73 30.25
C LYS A 80 4.59 -3.11 28.85
N VAL A 81 3.63 -3.05 27.93
CA VAL A 81 3.90 -3.15 26.49
C VAL A 81 3.88 -1.77 25.86
N ILE A 82 4.81 -1.50 24.94
CA ILE A 82 4.75 -0.29 24.11
C ILE A 82 4.30 -0.65 22.71
N LEU A 83 3.21 -0.03 22.25
CA LEU A 83 2.77 -0.06 20.86
C LEU A 83 3.48 1.06 20.11
N TRP A 84 4.41 0.70 19.23
CA TRP A 84 5.07 1.65 18.34
C TRP A 84 4.28 1.77 17.05
N VAL A 85 3.74 2.95 16.79
CA VAL A 85 2.88 3.26 15.64
C VAL A 85 3.64 4.15 14.68
N ALA A 86 3.79 3.70 13.44
CA ALA A 86 4.32 4.50 12.34
C ALA A 86 3.25 4.65 11.26
N ALA A 87 3.35 5.71 10.47
CA ALA A 87 2.66 5.82 9.19
C ALA A 87 3.62 6.38 8.16
N ASN A 88 3.28 6.25 6.87
CA ASN A 88 4.14 6.72 5.79
C ASN A 88 4.53 8.20 5.95
N PHE A 89 3.63 9.00 6.52
CA PHE A 89 3.96 10.23 7.22
C PHE A 89 3.74 10.08 8.72
N THR A 90 4.39 10.92 9.54
CA THR A 90 4.28 10.86 11.01
C THR A 90 2.81 10.77 11.43
N PRO A 91 2.43 9.76 12.26
CA PRO A 91 1.06 9.62 12.71
C PRO A 91 0.54 10.89 13.40
N HIS A 92 -0.63 11.36 12.95
CA HIS A 92 -1.33 12.45 13.62
C HIS A 92 -1.79 12.03 15.02
N ASP A 93 -1.81 12.96 16.00
CA ASP A 93 -2.28 12.67 17.37
C ASP A 93 -3.65 11.99 17.44
N LYS A 94 -4.58 12.35 16.54
CA LYS A 94 -5.89 11.71 16.48
C LYS A 94 -5.85 10.20 16.24
N VAL A 95 -4.81 9.68 15.57
CA VAL A 95 -4.63 8.23 15.38
C VAL A 95 -4.27 7.56 16.70
N ILE A 96 -3.44 8.23 17.51
CA ILE A 96 -3.04 7.72 18.83
C ILE A 96 -4.21 7.78 19.80
N LEU A 97 -4.94 8.89 19.83
CA LEU A 97 -6.15 9.03 20.64
C LEU A 97 -7.23 8.01 20.25
N PHE A 98 -7.42 7.78 18.94
CA PHE A 98 -8.34 6.77 18.44
C PHE A 98 -7.91 5.36 18.85
N LEU A 99 -6.64 5.01 18.67
CA LEU A 99 -6.14 3.69 19.03
C LEU A 99 -6.24 3.44 20.54
N ASP A 100 -5.95 4.46 21.34
CA ASP A 100 -6.10 4.40 22.80
C ASP A 100 -7.56 4.19 23.22
N ASP A 101 -8.50 4.95 22.64
CA ASP A 101 -9.94 4.80 22.89
C ASP A 101 -10.46 3.40 22.49
N ILE A 102 -9.95 2.81 21.41
CA ILE A 102 -10.30 1.43 21.03
C ILE A 102 -9.77 0.43 22.06
N LEU A 103 -8.51 0.55 22.49
CA LEU A 103 -7.90 -0.36 23.46
C LEU A 103 -8.55 -0.25 24.85
N GLN A 104 -8.86 0.97 25.31
CA GLN A 104 -9.58 1.18 26.57
C GLN A 104 -10.98 0.55 26.53
N GLN A 105 -11.69 0.66 25.41
CA GLN A 105 -12.99 0.01 25.28
C GLN A 105 -12.90 -1.52 25.28
N LEU A 106 -11.88 -2.09 24.64
CA LEU A 106 -11.61 -3.53 24.69
C LEU A 106 -11.24 -4.00 26.10
N GLN A 107 -10.53 -3.18 26.89
CA GLN A 107 -10.24 -3.46 28.30
C GLN A 107 -11.49 -3.42 29.18
N SER A 108 -12.40 -2.48 28.91
CA SER A 108 -13.55 -2.22 29.78
C SER A 108 -14.52 -3.40 29.88
N ASP A 109 -14.63 -4.25 28.86
CA ASP A 109 -15.48 -5.43 28.95
C ASP A 109 -15.18 -6.56 27.94
N PRO A 110 -14.15 -7.39 28.19
CA PRO A 110 -13.92 -8.58 27.38
C PRO A 110 -14.87 -9.72 27.74
N LYS A 111 -15.40 -9.82 28.97
CA LYS A 111 -16.12 -11.01 29.48
C LYS A 111 -17.63 -10.81 29.71
N GLY A 112 -18.18 -9.67 29.33
CA GLY A 112 -19.61 -9.38 29.40
C GLY A 112 -20.47 -10.41 28.67
N THR A 113 -21.78 -10.36 28.89
CA THR A 113 -22.77 -11.21 28.23
C THR A 113 -22.71 -11.09 26.71
N GLU A 114 -23.37 -12.00 25.98
CA GLU A 114 -23.43 -11.90 24.51
C GLU A 114 -24.04 -10.56 24.07
N GLU A 115 -25.02 -10.04 24.81
CA GLU A 115 -25.62 -8.73 24.55
C GLU A 115 -24.63 -7.58 24.78
N GLU A 116 -23.79 -7.66 25.81
CA GLU A 116 -22.72 -6.68 26.08
C GLU A 116 -21.67 -6.68 24.98
N ARG A 117 -21.24 -7.87 24.54
CA ARG A 117 -20.32 -8.03 23.41
C ARG A 117 -20.89 -7.48 22.12
N GLU A 118 -22.17 -7.71 21.84
CA GLU A 118 -22.82 -7.18 20.64
C GLU A 118 -22.98 -5.65 20.69
N ARG A 119 -23.27 -5.08 21.87
CA ARG A 119 -23.26 -3.62 22.05
C ARG A 119 -21.87 -3.04 21.82
N LEU A 120 -20.83 -3.67 22.37
CA LEU A 120 -19.44 -3.25 22.17
C LEU A 120 -19.06 -3.35 20.68
N ARG A 121 -19.43 -4.44 20.01
CA ARG A 121 -19.20 -4.63 18.57
C ARG A 121 -19.82 -3.49 17.75
N LYS A 122 -21.11 -3.17 17.94
CA LYS A 122 -21.78 -2.06 17.24
C LYS A 122 -21.09 -0.72 17.50
N LYS A 123 -20.70 -0.47 18.76
CA LYS A 123 -20.01 0.75 19.17
C LYS A 123 -18.63 0.90 18.50
N LEU A 124 -17.82 -0.16 18.53
CA LEU A 124 -16.49 -0.18 17.90
C LEU A 124 -16.60 -0.07 16.37
N THR A 125 -17.56 -0.76 15.76
CA THR A 125 -17.83 -0.65 14.31
C THR A 125 -18.15 0.79 13.92
N LYS A 126 -19.08 1.44 14.63
CA LYS A 126 -19.43 2.84 14.37
C LYS A 126 -18.20 3.74 14.48
N LYS A 127 -17.41 3.63 15.56
CA LYS A 127 -16.17 4.41 15.73
C LYS A 127 -15.16 4.19 14.60
N CYS A 128 -14.95 2.94 14.19
CA CYS A 128 -14.03 2.61 13.09
C CYS A 128 -14.51 3.19 11.75
N VAL A 129 -15.82 3.15 11.48
CA VAL A 129 -16.44 3.72 10.28
C VAL A 129 -16.31 5.25 10.27
N ASP A 130 -16.67 5.90 11.39
CA ASP A 130 -16.59 7.35 11.54
C ASP A 130 -15.15 7.85 11.36
N PHE A 131 -14.18 7.18 12.00
CA PHE A 131 -12.77 7.54 11.88
C PHE A 131 -12.26 7.38 10.43
N ALA A 132 -12.70 6.32 9.73
CA ALA A 132 -12.34 6.04 8.35
C ALA A 132 -13.20 6.76 7.30
N ALA A 133 -14.12 7.65 7.69
CA ALA A 133 -15.05 8.32 6.77
C ALA A 133 -14.38 8.99 5.56
N PRO A 134 -13.22 9.67 5.67
CA PRO A 134 -12.53 10.24 4.50
C PRO A 134 -12.09 9.17 3.49
N ARG A 135 -11.64 8.01 3.96
CA ARG A 135 -11.28 6.87 3.12
C ARG A 135 -12.50 6.21 2.53
N LEU A 136 -13.55 5.99 3.32
CA LEU A 136 -14.80 5.38 2.85
C LEU A 136 -15.44 6.22 1.76
N LYS A 137 -15.47 7.56 1.88
CA LYS A 137 -15.95 8.45 0.81
C LYS A 137 -15.21 8.21 -0.51
N LYS A 138 -13.88 8.04 -0.47
CA LYS A 138 -13.05 7.74 -1.66
C LYS A 138 -13.29 6.31 -2.18
N GLU A 139 -13.27 5.30 -1.30
CA GLU A 139 -13.50 3.89 -1.67
C GLU A 139 -14.92 3.70 -2.28
N CYS A 140 -15.95 4.34 -1.72
CA CYS A 140 -17.30 4.33 -2.28
C CYS A 140 -17.39 5.05 -3.63
N LYS A 141 -16.72 6.18 -3.82
CA LYS A 141 -16.65 6.85 -5.14
C LYS A 141 -15.99 5.96 -6.19
N LEU A 142 -14.89 5.30 -5.84
CA LEU A 142 -14.19 4.36 -6.73
C LEU A 142 -15.07 3.14 -7.03
N LEU A 143 -15.79 2.63 -6.04
CA LEU A 143 -16.68 1.50 -6.20
C LEU A 143 -17.84 1.88 -7.11
N LEU A 144 -18.49 3.02 -6.88
CA LEU A 144 -19.52 3.53 -7.78
C LEU A 144 -19.01 3.74 -9.20
N ARG A 145 -17.78 4.21 -9.40
CA ARG A 145 -17.20 4.36 -10.74
C ARG A 145 -16.97 3.00 -11.40
N ALA A 146 -16.36 2.06 -10.69
CA ALA A 146 -16.08 0.72 -11.18
C ALA A 146 -17.37 -0.05 -11.46
N THR A 147 -18.33 0.00 -10.54
CA THR A 147 -19.66 -0.58 -10.71
C THR A 147 -20.40 0.11 -11.83
N ARG A 148 -20.36 1.44 -12.01
CA ARG A 148 -20.97 2.10 -13.18
C ARG A 148 -20.33 1.70 -14.49
N TYR A 149 -19.03 1.43 -14.51
CA TYR A 149 -18.35 0.93 -15.70
C TYR A 149 -18.78 -0.51 -15.99
N CYS A 150 -18.70 -1.39 -14.99
CA CYS A 150 -19.18 -2.76 -15.10
C CYS A 150 -20.66 -2.78 -15.47
N GLU A 151 -21.47 -1.94 -14.85
CA GLU A 151 -22.87 -1.73 -15.18
C GLU A 151 -22.97 -1.24 -16.59
N LYS A 152 -22.27 -0.20 -17.06
CA LYS A 152 -22.39 0.26 -18.46
C LYS A 152 -22.08 -0.87 -19.46
N TYR A 153 -21.04 -1.65 -19.17
CA TYR A 153 -20.67 -2.85 -19.92
C TYR A 153 -21.69 -3.99 -19.78
N LEU A 154 -22.32 -4.08 -18.61
CA LEU A 154 -23.52 -4.88 -18.34
C LEU A 154 -24.66 -4.13 -19.01
N LYS A 155 -25.49 -3.21 -18.44
CA LYS A 155 -26.38 -2.07 -18.96
C LYS A 155 -26.48 -1.75 -20.45
N GLU A 156 -25.56 -2.16 -21.26
CA GLU A 156 -25.94 -2.92 -22.46
C GLU A 156 -26.76 -4.23 -22.09
N ASP A 157 -27.10 -4.45 -20.80
CA ASP A 157 -27.56 -5.63 -20.03
C ASP A 157 -27.81 -5.37 -18.48
N ALA A 158 -28.43 -4.23 -18.11
CA ALA A 158 -28.87 -3.68 -16.77
C ALA A 158 -27.95 -3.72 -15.48
N THR A 159 -28.39 -3.38 -14.24
CA THR A 159 -28.35 -2.05 -13.56
C THR A 159 -27.74 -2.04 -12.11
N ALA A 160 -27.91 -0.97 -11.30
CA ALA A 160 -26.98 -0.35 -10.31
C ALA A 160 -27.16 -0.57 -8.79
N VAL A 161 -26.34 0.08 -7.89
CA VAL A 161 -26.74 0.74 -6.57
C VAL A 161 -25.57 1.28 -5.63
N GLN A 162 -25.94 2.08 -4.59
CA GLN A 162 -25.24 3.07 -3.71
C GLN A 162 -24.75 2.67 -2.27
N GLY A 163 -23.84 3.48 -1.68
CA GLY A 163 -22.69 3.17 -0.78
C GLY A 163 -22.79 2.84 0.74
N ALA A 164 -23.82 3.18 1.52
CA ALA A 164 -23.84 2.88 2.98
C ALA A 164 -24.53 1.56 3.32
N VAL A 165 -25.71 1.36 2.73
CA VAL A 165 -26.31 0.05 2.49
C VAL A 165 -25.27 -0.89 1.88
N LEU A 166 -24.47 -0.38 0.94
CA LEU A 166 -23.40 -1.14 0.29
C LEU A 166 -22.36 -1.77 1.20
N CYS A 167 -22.06 -1.22 2.39
CA CYS A 167 -21.11 -1.84 3.31
C CYS A 167 -21.73 -3.06 4.02
N GLN A 168 -22.98 -2.92 4.45
CA GLN A 168 -23.76 -4.00 5.07
C GLN A 168 -24.15 -5.06 4.03
N THR A 169 -24.66 -4.63 2.88
CA THR A 169 -24.90 -5.47 1.71
C THR A 169 -23.60 -6.13 1.22
N ALA A 170 -22.43 -5.47 1.18
CA ALA A 170 -21.18 -6.14 0.84
C ALA A 170 -20.82 -7.28 1.81
N TYR A 171 -21.09 -7.08 3.10
CA TYR A 171 -20.88 -8.10 4.13
C TYR A 171 -21.86 -9.26 4.00
N ASP A 172 -23.14 -8.96 3.75
CA ASP A 172 -24.20 -9.97 3.58
C ASP A 172 -24.06 -10.69 2.23
N SER A 173 -23.75 -9.96 1.15
CA SER A 173 -23.48 -10.47 -0.21
C SER A 173 -22.25 -11.37 -0.28
N ARG A 174 -21.30 -11.28 0.64
CA ARG A 174 -20.20 -12.28 0.77
C ARG A 174 -20.73 -13.69 1.04
N HIS A 175 -21.89 -13.78 1.69
CA HIS A 175 -22.58 -15.02 2.03
C HIS A 175 -23.75 -15.31 1.07
N ASP A 176 -24.01 -14.44 0.09
CA ASP A 176 -25.08 -14.57 -0.89
C ASP A 176 -24.62 -15.43 -2.09
N PRO A 177 -25.48 -16.34 -2.58
CA PRO A 177 -25.28 -17.08 -3.83
C PRO A 177 -24.85 -16.22 -5.04
N GLN A 178 -25.22 -14.94 -5.11
CA GLN A 178 -24.86 -14.03 -6.20
C GLN A 178 -23.35 -13.72 -6.30
N MET A 179 -22.57 -13.88 -5.23
CA MET A 179 -21.12 -13.72 -5.31
C MET A 179 -20.43 -14.93 -5.97
N SER A 180 -21.10 -16.09 -5.95
CA SER A 180 -20.75 -17.22 -6.82
C SER A 180 -21.04 -16.88 -8.29
N SER A 181 -22.11 -16.13 -8.58
CA SER A 181 -22.42 -15.64 -9.94
C SER A 181 -21.36 -14.67 -10.49
N LEU A 182 -20.78 -13.78 -9.67
CA LEU A 182 -19.62 -12.95 -10.07
C LEU A 182 -18.33 -13.77 -10.26
N GLY A 183 -18.18 -14.90 -9.55
CA GLY A 183 -17.11 -15.88 -9.76
C GLY A 183 -17.29 -16.72 -11.03
N SER A 184 -18.54 -17.01 -11.39
CA SER A 184 -18.93 -17.66 -12.66
C SER A 184 -18.75 -16.71 -13.84
N LEU A 185 -19.14 -15.43 -13.69
CA LEU A 185 -18.93 -14.39 -14.69
C LEU A 185 -17.44 -14.19 -14.99
N SER A 186 -16.57 -14.22 -13.96
CA SER A 186 -15.12 -14.18 -14.15
C SER A 186 -14.56 -15.37 -14.96
N ARG A 187 -15.29 -16.48 -15.05
CA ARG A 187 -14.92 -17.69 -15.79
C ARG A 187 -15.47 -17.66 -17.23
N GLU A 188 -16.65 -17.05 -17.43
CA GLU A 188 -17.23 -16.78 -18.76
C GLU A 188 -16.56 -15.60 -19.48
N LEU A 189 -15.92 -14.68 -18.74
CA LEU A 189 -15.25 -13.48 -19.27
C LEU A 189 -13.80 -13.72 -19.73
N GLY A 190 -13.43 -14.94 -20.11
CA GLY A 190 -12.14 -15.23 -20.77
C GLY A 190 -11.91 -14.47 -22.09
N VAL A 191 -12.96 -13.80 -22.60
CA VAL A 191 -12.98 -12.99 -23.83
C VAL A 191 -13.23 -11.49 -23.56
N ALA A 192 -13.31 -11.07 -22.29
CA ALA A 192 -13.65 -9.69 -21.95
C ALA A 192 -12.48 -8.72 -22.16
N PRO A 193 -12.73 -7.46 -22.55
CA PRO A 193 -11.69 -6.44 -22.63
C PRO A 193 -10.95 -6.30 -21.30
N ARG A 194 -9.62 -6.06 -21.38
CA ARG A 194 -8.74 -5.90 -20.21
C ARG A 194 -9.28 -4.91 -19.18
N GLU A 195 -9.86 -3.80 -19.64
CA GLU A 195 -10.42 -2.76 -18.77
C GLU A 195 -11.60 -3.28 -17.95
N THR A 196 -12.50 -4.08 -18.55
CA THR A 196 -13.62 -4.73 -17.85
C THR A 196 -13.13 -5.68 -16.76
N VAL A 197 -12.13 -6.52 -17.06
CA VAL A 197 -11.54 -7.43 -16.06
C VAL A 197 -10.94 -6.65 -14.88
N MET A 198 -10.27 -5.53 -15.15
CA MET A 198 -9.75 -4.65 -14.10
C MET A 198 -10.87 -4.04 -13.24
N ASN A 199 -11.96 -3.59 -13.87
CA ASN A 199 -13.11 -3.03 -13.17
C ASN A 199 -13.79 -4.05 -12.26
N ILE A 200 -13.98 -5.28 -12.72
CA ILE A 200 -14.54 -6.37 -11.91
C ILE A 200 -13.63 -6.67 -10.71
N LYS A 201 -12.31 -6.77 -10.93
CA LYS A 201 -11.34 -6.95 -9.84
C LYS A 201 -11.43 -5.81 -8.82
N ALA A 202 -11.57 -4.56 -9.28
CA ALA A 202 -11.71 -3.40 -8.40
C ALA A 202 -13.03 -3.42 -7.60
N VAL A 203 -14.16 -3.76 -8.22
CA VAL A 203 -15.45 -3.92 -7.52
C VAL A 203 -15.32 -4.95 -6.40
N ARG A 204 -14.83 -6.15 -6.70
CA ARG A 204 -14.63 -7.23 -5.72
C ARG A 204 -13.70 -6.80 -4.59
N HIS A 205 -12.59 -6.15 -4.93
CA HIS A 205 -11.63 -5.64 -3.95
C HIS A 205 -12.27 -4.61 -3.01
N LEU A 206 -12.99 -3.63 -3.55
CA LEU A 206 -13.61 -2.56 -2.76
C LEU A 206 -14.75 -3.09 -1.88
N ILE A 207 -15.60 -3.98 -2.39
CA ILE A 207 -16.62 -4.68 -1.59
C ILE A 207 -15.97 -5.40 -0.40
N GLY A 208 -14.90 -6.15 -0.65
CA GLY A 208 -14.15 -6.83 0.42
C GLY A 208 -13.59 -5.85 1.45
N ARG A 209 -13.03 -4.73 1.01
CA ARG A 209 -12.49 -3.66 1.89
C ARG A 209 -13.57 -3.04 2.77
N LEU A 210 -14.78 -2.85 2.23
CA LEU A 210 -15.93 -2.35 2.99
C LEU A 210 -16.42 -3.39 4.02
N ALA A 211 -16.52 -4.67 3.63
CA ALA A 211 -16.91 -5.74 4.54
C ALA A 211 -15.93 -5.92 5.71
N GLU A 212 -14.62 -5.73 5.48
CA GLU A 212 -13.60 -5.78 6.54
C GLU A 212 -13.84 -4.74 7.66
N ARG A 213 -14.46 -3.59 7.34
CA ARG A 213 -14.77 -2.54 8.35
C ARG A 213 -15.82 -2.99 9.37
N ILE A 214 -16.66 -3.95 9.00
CA ILE A 214 -17.66 -4.57 9.89
C ILE A 214 -17.06 -5.76 10.63
N ARG A 215 -16.25 -6.57 9.93
CA ARG A 215 -15.66 -7.80 10.49
C ARG A 215 -14.58 -7.54 11.53
N ILE A 216 -13.69 -6.58 11.27
CA ILE A 216 -12.50 -6.34 12.10
C ILE A 216 -12.83 -5.98 13.55
N PRO A 217 -13.81 -5.11 13.86
CA PRO A 217 -14.24 -4.86 15.23
C PRO A 217 -14.60 -6.13 16.01
N ALA A 218 -15.28 -7.09 15.37
CA ALA A 218 -15.59 -8.38 16.00
C ALA A 218 -14.32 -9.20 16.29
N LEU A 219 -13.38 -9.26 15.35
CA LEU A 219 -12.10 -9.95 15.54
C LEU A 219 -11.24 -9.30 16.62
N LEU A 220 -11.26 -7.97 16.73
CA LEU A 220 -10.53 -7.26 17.79
C LEU A 220 -11.05 -7.68 19.16
N ILE A 221 -12.36 -7.82 19.33
CA ILE A 221 -12.96 -8.34 20.57
C ILE A 221 -12.52 -9.79 20.81
N GLU A 222 -12.64 -10.66 19.81
CA GLU A 222 -12.24 -12.08 19.91
C GLU A 222 -10.75 -12.28 20.22
N ASP A 223 -9.88 -11.49 19.60
CA ASP A 223 -8.43 -11.54 19.82
C ASP A 223 -8.08 -10.98 21.20
N PHE A 224 -8.73 -9.89 21.61
CA PHE A 224 -8.49 -9.27 22.91
C PHE A 224 -8.91 -10.17 24.07
N LEU A 225 -9.93 -11.03 23.92
CA LEU A 225 -10.25 -12.07 24.90
C LEU A 225 -9.07 -12.95 25.29
N LYS A 226 -8.19 -13.23 24.32
CA LYS A 226 -7.02 -14.11 24.48
C LYS A 226 -5.76 -13.33 24.81
N LEU A 227 -5.67 -12.07 24.39
CA LEU A 227 -4.51 -11.21 24.55
C LEU A 227 -4.63 -10.20 25.70
N GLY A 228 -5.79 -10.09 26.36
CA GLY A 228 -6.11 -8.98 27.26
C GLY A 228 -5.06 -8.75 28.35
N LEU A 229 -4.49 -9.82 28.91
CA LEU A 229 -3.41 -9.74 29.90
C LEU A 229 -2.17 -8.97 29.40
N LEU A 230 -1.84 -9.12 28.11
CA LEU A 230 -0.72 -8.42 27.47
C LEU A 230 -0.93 -6.90 27.46
N PHE A 231 -2.19 -6.47 27.38
CA PHE A 231 -2.57 -5.06 27.30
C PHE A 231 -3.11 -4.55 28.64
N ASN A 232 -2.88 -5.20 29.79
CA ASN A 232 -3.27 -4.66 31.09
C ASN A 232 -2.57 -3.33 31.41
N SER A 233 -1.29 -3.22 31.02
CA SER A 233 -0.52 -1.98 31.09
C SER A 233 0.14 -1.78 29.74
N TYR A 234 -0.28 -0.74 29.02
CA TYR A 234 0.30 -0.39 27.73
C TYR A 234 0.58 1.10 27.61
N GLN A 235 1.44 1.43 26.66
CA GLN A 235 1.65 2.80 26.19
C GLN A 235 1.68 2.81 24.67
N ILE A 236 1.10 3.82 24.05
CA ILE A 236 1.20 4.03 22.60
C ILE A 236 2.24 5.12 22.35
N LYS A 237 3.20 4.85 21.46
CA LYS A 237 4.22 5.80 21.03
C LYS A 237 4.23 5.92 19.51
N LYS A 238 4.50 7.13 19.03
CA LYS A 238 4.69 7.40 17.60
C LYS A 238 6.14 7.17 17.22
N VAL A 239 6.34 6.57 16.04
CA VAL A 239 7.59 6.68 15.29
C VAL A 239 7.51 7.93 14.44
N GLN A 240 8.52 8.79 14.54
CA GLN A 240 8.62 9.97 13.69
C GLN A 240 9.05 9.54 12.30
N ALA A 241 8.36 10.01 11.26
CA ALA A 241 8.74 9.71 9.89
C ALA A 241 10.15 10.26 9.64
N PRO A 242 11.11 9.39 9.29
CA PRO A 242 12.49 9.81 9.07
C PRO A 242 12.62 10.55 7.74
N THR A 243 13.67 11.35 7.61
CA THR A 243 13.99 11.99 6.34
C THR A 243 14.30 10.92 5.27
N PRO A 244 13.59 10.92 4.13
CA PRO A 244 13.90 10.00 3.04
C PRO A 244 15.24 10.35 2.39
N ALA A 245 15.97 9.33 1.93
CA ALA A 245 17.18 9.53 1.15
C ALA A 245 16.86 10.25 -0.16
N ILE A 246 17.74 11.17 -0.55
CA ILE A 246 17.60 11.92 -1.80
C ILE A 246 18.18 11.08 -2.92
N VAL A 247 17.51 11.09 -4.06
CA VAL A 247 18.00 10.44 -5.26
C VAL A 247 19.21 11.26 -5.76
N PRO A 248 20.42 10.67 -5.93
CA PRO A 248 21.58 11.45 -6.33
C PRO A 248 21.39 12.12 -7.72
N PRO A 249 22.04 13.26 -8.03
CA PRO A 249 21.84 13.99 -9.29
C PRO A 249 22.28 13.24 -10.56
N ALA A 250 21.64 13.53 -11.68
CA ALA A 250 21.91 12.87 -12.96
C ALA A 250 23.34 13.08 -13.47
N ASP A 251 23.95 12.01 -13.97
CA ASP A 251 25.21 12.05 -14.69
C ASP A 251 25.03 11.47 -16.12
N GLY A 252 26.05 11.64 -16.97
CA GLY A 252 26.04 11.12 -18.34
C GLY A 252 25.99 9.59 -18.45
N LEU A 253 26.05 8.86 -17.32
CA LEU A 253 26.05 7.40 -17.25
C LEU A 253 24.67 6.82 -16.86
N ARG A 254 23.61 7.63 -16.89
CA ARG A 254 22.21 7.23 -16.61
C ARG A 254 21.39 6.85 -17.84
N ASN A 255 22.02 6.67 -18.99
CA ASN A 255 21.36 6.09 -20.16
C ASN A 255 21.16 4.57 -19.98
N LEU A 256 20.18 4.01 -20.68
CA LEU A 256 19.79 2.60 -20.55
C LEU A 256 20.98 1.65 -20.79
N ASN A 257 21.81 1.96 -21.78
CA ASN A 257 22.99 1.17 -22.11
C ASN A 257 23.98 1.08 -20.93
N SER A 258 24.21 2.20 -20.26
CA SER A 258 25.12 2.25 -19.11
C SER A 258 24.56 1.52 -17.90
N ILE A 259 23.23 1.57 -17.69
CA ILE A 259 22.57 0.80 -16.62
C ILE A 259 22.62 -0.70 -16.93
N LEU A 260 22.30 -1.11 -18.16
CA LEU A 260 22.42 -2.50 -18.61
C LEU A 260 23.82 -3.07 -18.41
N LYS A 261 24.86 -2.32 -18.78
CA LYS A 261 26.27 -2.72 -18.55
C LYS A 261 26.63 -2.88 -17.07
N ARG A 262 25.87 -2.29 -16.15
CA ARG A 262 26.05 -2.44 -14.70
C ARG A 262 25.23 -3.59 -14.12
N ILE A 263 24.09 -3.90 -14.73
CA ILE A 263 23.25 -5.06 -14.41
C ILE A 263 23.97 -6.34 -14.85
N LEU A 264 24.52 -6.33 -16.07
CA LEU A 264 25.24 -7.47 -16.64
C LEU A 264 26.71 -7.45 -16.23
N GLN A 265 27.32 -8.65 -16.13
CA GLN A 265 28.75 -8.74 -15.89
C GLN A 265 29.55 -8.25 -17.11
N PRO A 266 30.78 -7.72 -16.92
CA PRO A 266 31.63 -7.34 -18.04
C PRO A 266 31.87 -8.53 -18.99
N GLY A 267 31.57 -8.35 -20.28
CA GLY A 267 31.75 -9.40 -21.29
C GLY A 267 30.57 -10.37 -21.44
N ASP A 268 29.43 -10.09 -20.80
CA ASP A 268 28.24 -10.93 -20.93
C ASP A 268 27.78 -11.02 -22.40
N PRO A 269 27.67 -12.24 -22.98
CA PRO A 269 27.29 -12.42 -24.38
C PRO A 269 25.87 -11.92 -24.68
N ARG A 270 24.99 -11.84 -23.67
CA ARG A 270 23.60 -11.39 -23.79
C ARG A 270 23.48 -9.87 -23.97
N LEU A 271 24.56 -9.11 -23.73
CA LEU A 271 24.53 -7.65 -23.73
C LEU A 271 23.95 -7.06 -25.03
N LYS A 272 24.33 -7.60 -26.20
CA LYS A 272 23.84 -7.11 -27.50
C LYS A 272 22.34 -7.36 -27.69
N ASP A 273 21.87 -8.53 -27.29
CA ASP A 273 20.47 -8.91 -27.44
C ASP A 273 19.58 -8.09 -26.50
N MET A 274 20.03 -7.90 -25.25
CA MET A 274 19.34 -7.07 -24.27
C MET A 274 19.32 -5.59 -24.67
N GLN A 275 20.42 -5.07 -25.23
CA GLN A 275 20.47 -3.71 -25.79
C GLN A 275 19.46 -3.54 -26.92
N SER A 276 19.36 -4.51 -27.82
CA SER A 276 18.42 -4.48 -28.94
C SER A 276 16.96 -4.53 -28.46
N TYR A 277 16.68 -5.37 -27.46
CA TYR A 277 15.35 -5.44 -26.84
C TYR A 277 14.95 -4.12 -26.17
N LEU A 278 15.83 -3.54 -25.36
CA LEU A 278 15.54 -2.26 -24.70
C LEU A 278 15.44 -1.10 -25.70
N ALA A 279 16.23 -1.08 -26.76
CA ALA A 279 16.11 -0.05 -27.81
C ALA A 279 14.76 -0.12 -28.52
N ARG A 280 14.23 -1.34 -28.76
CA ARG A 280 12.88 -1.55 -29.30
C ARG A 280 11.78 -1.04 -28.35
N LEU A 281 11.99 -1.19 -27.04
CA LEU A 281 11.04 -0.74 -26.02
C LEU A 281 11.13 0.78 -25.73
N ASP A 282 12.31 1.38 -25.87
CA ASP A 282 12.56 2.80 -25.54
C ASP A 282 11.74 3.74 -26.43
N GLY A 283 11.54 3.42 -27.71
CA GLY A 283 10.68 4.22 -28.59
C GLY A 283 9.25 4.43 -28.04
N PRO A 284 8.47 3.36 -27.83
CA PRO A 284 7.10 3.47 -27.32
C PRO A 284 7.00 3.80 -25.82
N LEU A 285 7.97 3.40 -25.00
CA LEU A 285 7.91 3.59 -23.54
C LEU A 285 8.70 4.80 -23.02
N LYS A 286 9.51 5.45 -23.87
CA LYS A 286 10.40 6.57 -23.53
C LYS A 286 11.16 6.30 -22.22
N LEU A 287 11.85 5.17 -22.15
CA LEU A 287 12.48 4.64 -20.93
C LEU A 287 13.49 5.64 -20.37
N GLU A 288 14.28 6.28 -21.22
CA GLU A 288 15.24 7.31 -20.78
C GLU A 288 14.55 8.55 -20.18
N ASP A 289 13.45 8.99 -20.76
CA ASP A 289 12.67 10.12 -20.23
C ASP A 289 11.96 9.74 -18.93
N ALA A 290 11.43 8.52 -18.81
CA ALA A 290 10.81 8.02 -17.59
C ALA A 290 11.84 7.93 -16.46
N ILE A 291 13.05 7.44 -16.77
CA ILE A 291 14.19 7.46 -15.85
C ILE A 291 14.52 8.88 -15.44
N ARG A 292 14.65 9.81 -16.38
CA ARG A 292 14.96 11.22 -16.10
C ARG A 292 13.90 11.88 -15.20
N PHE A 293 12.62 11.68 -15.51
CA PHE A 293 11.50 12.23 -14.75
C PHE A 293 11.54 11.82 -13.27
N MET A 294 11.96 10.58 -12.97
CA MET A 294 12.15 10.12 -11.59
C MET A 294 13.22 10.89 -10.79
N TYR A 295 14.17 11.54 -11.48
CA TYR A 295 15.20 12.36 -10.86
C TYR A 295 14.82 13.83 -10.77
N ASP A 296 14.01 14.32 -11.71
CA ASP A 296 13.69 15.75 -11.84
C ASP A 296 12.48 16.17 -10.99
N GLU A 297 11.53 15.26 -10.72
CA GLU A 297 10.32 15.55 -9.93
C GLU A 297 10.36 14.89 -8.54
N ASP A 298 10.82 15.62 -7.52
CA ASP A 298 10.37 15.33 -6.15
C ASP A 298 9.05 16.05 -5.90
N ASN A 299 7.95 15.39 -6.24
CA ASN A 299 6.57 15.89 -6.03
C ASN A 299 6.16 15.90 -4.54
N GLY A 300 7.12 15.99 -3.61
CA GLY A 300 6.88 15.92 -2.16
C GLY A 300 6.37 14.56 -1.69
N GLN A 301 6.53 13.54 -2.53
CA GLN A 301 5.91 12.22 -2.36
C GLN A 301 6.88 11.16 -1.86
N ALA A 302 8.18 11.43 -1.97
CA ALA A 302 9.25 10.56 -1.55
C ALA A 302 9.10 10.22 -0.06
N ARG A 303 9.11 8.93 0.27
CA ARG A 303 8.81 8.48 1.63
C ARG A 303 9.51 7.18 2.00
N VAL A 304 9.84 7.08 3.27
CA VAL A 304 10.21 5.81 3.90
C VAL A 304 8.91 5.14 4.32
N HIS A 305 8.65 3.93 3.83
CA HIS A 305 7.44 3.21 4.20
C HIS A 305 7.40 2.90 5.69
N SER A 306 6.22 2.99 6.30
CA SER A 306 6.01 2.83 7.75
C SER A 306 6.61 1.54 8.33
N GLU A 307 6.61 0.45 7.56
CA GLU A 307 7.19 -0.84 7.94
C GLU A 307 8.69 -0.72 8.22
N ILE A 308 9.40 0.00 7.35
CA ILE A 308 10.83 0.26 7.45
C ILE A 308 11.13 1.23 8.59
N GLN A 309 10.23 2.20 8.83
CA GLN A 309 10.37 3.11 9.97
C GLN A 309 10.33 2.34 11.30
N VAL A 310 9.37 1.42 11.48
CA VAL A 310 9.28 0.59 12.70
C VAL A 310 10.47 -0.37 12.80
N LEU A 311 10.89 -0.97 11.68
CA LEU A 311 12.04 -1.86 11.64
C LEU A 311 13.31 -1.17 12.14
N GLU A 312 13.59 0.02 11.61
CA GLU A 312 14.77 0.80 11.99
C GLU A 312 14.67 1.34 13.41
N GLU A 313 13.47 1.75 13.85
CA GLU A 313 13.20 2.16 15.23
C GLU A 313 13.54 1.04 16.23
N PHE A 314 13.18 -0.21 15.92
CA PHE A 314 13.51 -1.34 16.78
C PHE A 314 15.00 -1.71 16.71
N HIS A 315 15.59 -1.72 15.52
CA HIS A 315 16.98 -2.13 15.35
C HIS A 315 17.96 -1.14 15.97
N ARG A 316 17.82 0.16 15.65
CA ARG A 316 18.74 1.21 16.10
C ARG A 316 18.68 1.43 17.61
N ASN A 317 17.49 1.29 18.20
CA ASN A 317 17.29 1.47 19.63
C ASN A 317 17.33 0.13 20.41
N GLN A 318 17.73 -0.97 19.77
CA GLN A 318 17.86 -2.30 20.40
C GLN A 318 16.61 -2.73 21.18
N ARG A 319 15.42 -2.45 20.63
CA ARG A 319 14.14 -2.72 21.30
C ARG A 319 13.85 -4.21 21.34
N SER A 320 13.31 -4.66 22.46
CA SER A 320 12.93 -6.06 22.66
C SER A 320 11.49 -6.30 22.21
N PHE A 321 11.28 -7.21 21.27
CA PHE A 321 9.93 -7.60 20.85
C PHE A 321 9.23 -8.45 21.91
N VAL A 322 7.92 -8.28 22.04
CA VAL A 322 7.08 -9.18 22.87
C VAL A 322 7.25 -10.63 22.40
N ASP A 323 7.57 -11.52 23.35
CA ASP A 323 7.87 -12.95 23.14
C ASP A 323 8.93 -13.24 22.06
N GLY A 324 9.83 -12.28 21.80
CA GLY A 324 10.86 -12.41 20.77
C GLY A 324 10.31 -12.41 19.33
N ASP A 325 9.02 -12.15 19.13
CA ASP A 325 8.37 -12.15 17.82
C ASP A 325 8.68 -10.86 17.07
N ARG A 326 9.73 -10.88 16.23
CA ARG A 326 10.23 -9.73 15.44
C ARG A 326 9.30 -9.38 14.26
N TYR A 327 8.01 -9.38 14.54
CA TYR A 327 6.93 -9.14 13.60
C TYR A 327 6.50 -7.67 13.63
N ILE A 328 6.32 -7.11 12.44
CA ILE A 328 5.80 -5.75 12.24
C ILE A 328 4.53 -5.89 11.42
N ALA A 329 3.40 -5.48 12.01
CA ALA A 329 2.13 -5.44 11.32
C ALA A 329 2.04 -4.19 10.44
N CYS A 330 1.30 -4.27 9.34
CA CYS A 330 1.00 -3.14 8.48
C CYS A 330 -0.45 -3.23 7.97
N SER A 331 -1.06 -2.07 7.68
CA SER A 331 -2.44 -1.97 7.18
C SER A 331 -2.60 -2.47 5.73
N LYS A 332 -1.46 -2.65 5.05
CA LYS A 332 -1.31 -3.22 3.72
C LYS A 332 -0.14 -4.20 3.77
N ILE A 333 -0.16 -5.20 2.91
CA ILE A 333 1.03 -6.04 2.69
C ILE A 333 2.16 -5.20 2.08
N ALA A 334 3.40 -5.65 2.27
CA ALA A 334 4.57 -4.88 1.92
C ALA A 334 4.74 -4.70 0.42
N CYS A 335 5.41 -3.61 0.03
CA CYS A 335 5.94 -3.49 -1.31
C CYS A 335 7.17 -4.38 -1.50
N LEU A 336 7.55 -4.63 -2.75
CA LEU A 336 8.69 -5.47 -3.10
C LEU A 336 9.99 -4.97 -2.45
N CYS A 337 10.20 -3.65 -2.46
CA CYS A 337 11.37 -3.03 -1.83
C CYS A 337 11.38 -3.24 -0.31
N CYS A 338 10.22 -3.14 0.37
CA CYS A 338 10.13 -3.38 1.81
C CYS A 338 10.40 -4.85 2.14
N LYS A 339 9.82 -5.80 1.39
CA LYS A 339 10.08 -7.24 1.55
C LYS A 339 11.58 -7.55 1.47
N PHE A 340 12.26 -7.11 0.40
CA PHE A 340 13.69 -7.35 0.25
C PHE A 340 14.54 -6.61 1.29
N TYR A 341 14.14 -5.41 1.69
CA TYR A 341 14.82 -4.71 2.78
C TYR A 341 14.75 -5.54 4.07
N PHE A 342 13.56 -6.01 4.47
CA PHE A 342 13.38 -6.87 5.64
C PHE A 342 14.24 -8.14 5.56
N ARG A 343 14.19 -8.84 4.42
CA ARG A 343 14.96 -10.07 4.16
C ARG A 343 16.45 -9.91 4.38
N HIS A 344 17.03 -8.81 3.89
CA HIS A 344 18.48 -8.61 3.91
C HIS A 344 18.97 -7.73 5.06
N HIS A 345 18.05 -7.18 5.85
CA HIS A 345 18.38 -6.36 7.00
C HIS A 345 19.00 -7.21 8.13
N PRO A 346 20.09 -6.75 8.78
CA PRO A 346 20.81 -7.54 9.78
C PRO A 346 20.02 -7.85 11.05
N GLY A 347 18.95 -7.11 11.33
CA GLY A 347 18.11 -7.31 12.52
C GLY A 347 17.22 -8.56 12.50
N ARG A 348 17.25 -9.38 11.42
CA ARG A 348 16.53 -10.66 11.30
C ARG A 348 15.04 -10.56 11.67
N PHE A 349 14.36 -9.62 11.05
CA PHE A 349 12.92 -9.43 11.24
C PHE A 349 12.15 -10.52 10.49
N GLU A 350 10.91 -10.73 10.89
CA GLU A 350 9.99 -11.60 10.15
C GLU A 350 9.69 -10.95 8.80
N GLU A 351 10.00 -11.66 7.70
CA GLU A 351 9.77 -11.14 6.35
C GLU A 351 8.26 -10.89 6.14
N PRO A 352 7.86 -9.70 5.68
CA PRO A 352 6.46 -9.40 5.51
C PRO A 352 5.91 -10.07 4.24
N GLU A 353 4.62 -10.39 4.30
CA GLU A 353 3.82 -10.66 3.10
C GLU A 353 3.91 -9.48 2.14
N SER A 354 3.78 -9.72 0.84
CA SER A 354 4.05 -8.68 -0.15
C SER A 354 3.15 -8.75 -1.37
N HIS A 355 2.74 -7.57 -1.86
CA HIS A 355 2.00 -7.41 -3.11
C HIS A 355 2.90 -7.37 -4.35
N GLN A 356 4.21 -7.58 -4.18
CA GLN A 356 5.21 -7.68 -5.25
C GLN A 356 5.36 -6.44 -6.15
N LYS A 357 4.72 -5.31 -5.83
CA LYS A 357 4.88 -4.06 -6.60
C LYS A 357 6.04 -3.25 -6.08
N ALA A 358 6.73 -2.56 -6.98
CA ALA A 358 7.76 -1.60 -6.64
C ALA A 358 7.27 -0.16 -6.90
N TYR A 359 7.46 0.72 -5.91
CA TYR A 359 7.01 2.11 -5.98
C TYR A 359 8.19 3.05 -6.21
N LEU A 360 8.05 3.93 -7.18
CA LEU A 360 9.09 4.89 -7.54
C LEU A 360 9.33 5.97 -6.48
N ASN A 361 8.37 6.21 -5.59
CA ASN A 361 8.49 7.14 -4.47
C ASN A 361 9.04 6.47 -3.19
N TRP A 362 9.35 5.17 -3.23
CA TRP A 362 9.98 4.48 -2.10
C TRP A 362 11.41 4.97 -1.88
N ARG A 363 11.78 5.23 -0.63
CA ARG A 363 13.13 5.66 -0.24
C ARG A 363 13.61 4.91 1.00
N PRO A 364 14.92 4.63 1.11
CA PRO A 364 15.51 4.27 2.40
C PRO A 364 15.66 5.51 3.31
N ILE A 365 15.92 5.29 4.59
CA ILE A 365 16.23 6.37 5.54
C ILE A 365 17.51 7.11 5.11
N LYS A 366 17.47 8.44 5.03
CA LYS A 366 18.67 9.24 4.82
C LYS A 366 19.64 9.07 5.99
N LEU A 367 20.90 8.78 5.70
CA LEU A 367 21.97 8.77 6.71
C LEU A 367 22.72 10.11 6.68
N PRO A 368 22.62 10.94 7.74
CA PRO A 368 23.48 12.11 7.90
C PRO A 368 24.96 11.69 7.89
N GLY A 369 25.80 12.39 7.12
CA GLY A 369 27.20 12.00 6.89
C GLY A 369 27.40 10.85 5.91
N GLY A 370 26.32 10.33 5.30
CA GLY A 370 26.39 9.30 4.26
C GLY A 370 27.11 8.03 4.74
N TRP A 371 28.23 7.69 4.10
CA TRP A 371 28.98 6.47 4.37
C TRP A 371 29.77 6.50 5.69
N GLU A 372 29.93 7.66 6.32
CA GLU A 372 30.57 7.81 7.64
C GLU A 372 29.59 7.52 8.79
N ASN A 373 28.30 7.44 8.50
CA ASN A 373 27.28 7.15 9.50
C ASN A 373 27.43 5.75 10.10
N GLU A 374 27.24 5.60 11.41
CA GLU A 374 27.37 4.31 12.10
C GLU A 374 26.41 3.22 11.58
N HIS A 375 25.25 3.60 11.03
CA HIS A 375 24.28 2.67 10.46
C HIS A 375 24.55 2.33 8.99
N TRP A 376 25.55 2.97 8.37
CA TRP A 376 25.90 2.74 6.97
C TRP A 376 26.20 1.27 6.65
N PRO A 377 26.99 0.51 7.43
CA PRO A 377 27.28 -0.88 7.09
C PRO A 377 26.01 -1.75 6.96
N HIS A 378 25.03 -1.53 7.84
CA HIS A 378 23.76 -2.24 7.83
C HIS A 378 22.90 -1.86 6.62
N GLN A 379 22.72 -0.56 6.41
CA GLN A 379 21.92 -0.06 5.30
C GLN A 379 22.57 -0.41 3.94
N ARG A 380 23.88 -0.24 3.81
CA ARG A 380 24.66 -0.64 2.63
C ARG A 380 24.38 -2.08 2.24
N LYS A 381 24.41 -3.01 3.20
CA LYS A 381 24.14 -4.43 2.95
C LYS A 381 22.72 -4.65 2.45
N ALA A 382 21.72 -4.08 3.14
CA ALA A 382 20.32 -4.22 2.75
C ALA A 382 20.05 -3.65 1.35
N LEU A 383 20.55 -2.44 1.07
CA LEU A 383 20.36 -1.78 -0.23
C LEU A 383 21.12 -2.46 -1.37
N GLY A 384 22.33 -2.94 -1.12
CA GLY A 384 23.12 -3.69 -2.10
C GLY A 384 22.42 -4.99 -2.53
N MET A 385 21.91 -5.74 -1.56
CA MET A 385 21.17 -6.99 -1.84
C MET A 385 19.82 -6.71 -2.51
N LEU A 386 19.06 -5.71 -2.04
CA LEU A 386 17.81 -5.29 -2.67
C LEU A 386 18.04 -4.87 -4.13
N SER A 387 19.08 -4.07 -4.39
CA SER A 387 19.46 -3.64 -5.75
C SER A 387 19.80 -4.85 -6.63
N SER A 388 20.47 -5.86 -6.07
CA SER A 388 20.74 -7.13 -6.77
C SER A 388 19.47 -7.92 -7.09
N GLU A 389 18.53 -8.05 -6.15
CA GLU A 389 17.26 -8.76 -6.36
C GLU A 389 16.43 -8.10 -7.47
N LEU A 390 16.35 -6.76 -7.48
CA LEU A 390 15.69 -6.01 -8.57
C LEU A 390 16.39 -6.22 -9.91
N SER A 391 17.73 -6.21 -9.92
CA SER A 391 18.56 -6.45 -11.11
C SER A 391 18.26 -7.83 -11.71
N THR A 392 18.26 -8.87 -10.89
CA THR A 392 17.96 -10.24 -11.31
C THR A 392 16.54 -10.36 -11.87
N ALA A 393 15.57 -9.68 -11.25
CA ALA A 393 14.19 -9.70 -11.72
C ALA A 393 14.01 -8.99 -13.07
N VAL A 394 14.75 -7.89 -13.29
CA VAL A 394 14.82 -7.18 -14.58
C VAL A 394 15.50 -8.04 -15.65
N GLU A 395 16.62 -8.67 -15.31
CA GLU A 395 17.36 -9.56 -16.21
C GLU A 395 16.45 -10.69 -16.70
N LYS A 396 15.79 -11.40 -15.78
CA LYS A 396 14.83 -12.46 -16.12
C LYS A 396 13.67 -11.96 -16.98
N GLN A 397 13.17 -10.75 -16.72
CA GLN A 397 12.10 -10.14 -17.52
C GLN A 397 12.54 -9.90 -18.97
N ILE A 398 13.76 -9.41 -19.17
CA ILE A 398 14.32 -9.17 -20.50
C ILE A 398 14.61 -10.49 -21.22
N GLU A 399 15.14 -11.49 -20.52
CA GLU A 399 15.44 -12.80 -21.10
C GLU A 399 14.19 -13.55 -21.56
N THR A 400 13.18 -13.59 -20.69
CA THR A 400 11.97 -14.35 -20.95
C THR A 400 10.99 -13.61 -21.86
N GLN A 401 11.15 -12.29 -21.99
CA GLN A 401 10.24 -11.38 -22.72
C GLN A 401 8.76 -11.61 -22.35
N GLN A 402 8.50 -12.09 -21.12
CA GLN A 402 7.16 -12.39 -20.65
C GLN A 402 6.31 -11.12 -20.63
N GLN A 403 5.01 -11.26 -20.87
CA GLN A 403 4.12 -10.13 -20.68
C GLN A 403 4.15 -9.66 -19.22
N PRO A 404 4.07 -8.33 -18.97
CA PRO A 404 4.00 -7.81 -17.62
C PRO A 404 2.86 -8.45 -16.84
N THR A 405 3.08 -8.70 -15.54
CA THR A 405 2.04 -9.27 -14.68
C THR A 405 0.80 -8.36 -14.68
N PRO A 406 -0.41 -8.91 -14.86
CA PRO A 406 -1.64 -8.11 -14.84
C PRO A 406 -1.77 -7.29 -13.57
N TRP A 407 -2.43 -6.14 -13.68
CA TRP A 407 -2.70 -5.29 -12.52
C TRP A 407 -3.43 -6.07 -11.42
N GLN A 408 -2.96 -5.91 -10.19
CA GLN A 408 -3.57 -6.43 -8.97
C GLN A 408 -3.65 -5.33 -7.90
N PRO A 409 -4.61 -5.35 -6.96
CA PRO A 409 -4.64 -4.41 -5.85
C PRO A 409 -3.39 -4.52 -4.94
N ASP A 410 -3.04 -3.45 -4.23
CA ASP A 410 -1.91 -3.43 -3.26
C ASP A 410 -2.25 -4.07 -1.90
N SER A 411 -3.51 -4.46 -1.72
CA SER A 411 -4.03 -5.04 -0.49
C SER A 411 -4.95 -6.20 -0.82
N VAL A 412 -5.08 -7.11 0.15
CA VAL A 412 -5.86 -8.33 0.00
C VAL A 412 -7.07 -8.23 0.91
N THR A 413 -8.20 -8.68 0.40
CA THR A 413 -9.42 -8.92 1.19
C THR A 413 -9.68 -10.42 1.22
N ASN A 414 -10.47 -10.88 2.19
CA ASN A 414 -10.85 -12.29 2.25
C ASN A 414 -11.48 -12.81 0.93
N ILE A 415 -12.11 -11.94 0.15
CA ILE A 415 -12.71 -12.28 -1.15
C ILE A 415 -11.62 -12.55 -2.20
N THR A 416 -10.56 -11.75 -2.22
CA THR A 416 -9.44 -11.94 -3.15
C THR A 416 -8.51 -13.08 -2.75
N GLU A 417 -8.33 -13.33 -1.45
CA GLU A 417 -7.46 -14.40 -0.92
C GLU A 417 -7.96 -15.80 -1.30
N THR A 418 -9.27 -16.04 -1.19
CA THR A 418 -9.92 -17.34 -1.49
C THR A 418 -9.81 -17.74 -2.97
N MET A 419 -9.51 -16.79 -3.88
CA MET A 419 -9.36 -17.06 -5.31
C MET A 419 -7.92 -17.20 -5.77
N SER A 420 -6.95 -16.60 -5.07
CA SER A 420 -5.52 -16.83 -5.35
C SER A 420 -5.12 -18.31 -5.18
N SER A 421 -5.89 -19.09 -4.39
CA SER A 421 -5.74 -20.54 -4.26
C SER A 421 -6.37 -21.35 -5.40
N VAL A 422 -7.07 -20.72 -6.34
CA VAL A 422 -7.70 -21.37 -7.51
C VAL A 422 -7.01 -20.87 -8.78
N SER A 423 -5.85 -21.46 -9.12
CA SER A 423 -5.14 -21.15 -10.37
C SER A 423 -6.03 -21.45 -11.59
N LEU A 424 -6.34 -20.42 -12.38
CA LEU A 424 -6.89 -20.57 -13.72
C LEU A 424 -5.73 -20.62 -14.72
N GLY A 425 -5.77 -21.63 -15.58
CA GLY A 425 -4.75 -21.93 -16.59
C GLY A 425 -4.53 -20.80 -17.59
N GLU A 426 -3.36 -20.86 -18.23
CA GLU A 426 -2.85 -19.96 -19.25
C GLU A 426 -3.90 -19.70 -20.35
N VAL A 427 -4.15 -18.43 -20.64
CA VAL A 427 -4.88 -18.02 -21.83
C VAL A 427 -3.92 -17.20 -22.69
N GLU A 428 -3.54 -17.76 -23.83
CA GLU A 428 -2.86 -17.03 -24.91
C GLU A 428 -3.78 -15.89 -25.39
N ALA A 429 -3.27 -14.66 -25.39
CA ALA A 429 -3.91 -13.56 -26.10
C ALA A 429 -2.86 -12.58 -26.62
N ASP A 430 -3.04 -12.30 -27.90
CA ASP A 430 -2.12 -11.71 -28.85
C ASP A 430 -1.85 -10.20 -28.64
N GLU A 431 -0.86 -9.70 -29.38
CA GLU A 431 -0.16 -8.43 -29.22
C GLU A 431 -0.97 -7.11 -29.22
N VAL A 432 -0.30 -6.10 -28.65
CA VAL A 432 -0.32 -4.64 -28.91
C VAL A 432 -0.90 -3.73 -27.82
N LEU A 433 -0.03 -2.82 -27.43
CA LEU A 433 -0.06 -1.82 -26.37
C LEU A 433 -1.00 -0.67 -26.70
N GLY A 434 -1.97 -0.44 -25.82
CA GLY A 434 -2.67 0.83 -25.66
C GLY A 434 -2.62 1.19 -24.19
N ILE A 435 -1.96 2.31 -23.87
CA ILE A 435 -1.99 2.92 -22.55
C ILE A 435 -3.44 3.32 -22.29
N GLY A 436 -4.08 2.60 -21.37
CA GLY A 436 -5.39 2.95 -20.85
C GLY A 436 -5.22 4.06 -19.82
N ASP A 437 -5.37 5.30 -20.27
CA ASP A 437 -5.45 6.51 -19.46
C ASP A 437 -6.71 6.44 -18.60
N GLY A 438 -6.60 5.77 -17.47
CA GLY A 438 -7.78 5.53 -16.65
C GLY A 438 -7.52 4.38 -15.72
N TRP A 439 -6.82 4.68 -14.63
CA TRP A 439 -6.75 3.98 -13.34
C TRP A 439 -5.31 3.86 -12.85
N SER A 440 -4.65 5.01 -12.83
CA SER A 440 -3.49 5.20 -11.96
C SER A 440 -3.99 5.37 -10.52
N ASP A 441 -3.77 4.34 -9.69
CA ASP A 441 -3.71 4.48 -8.22
C ASP A 441 -2.30 4.97 -7.82
N ASP A 442 -1.59 5.68 -8.72
CA ASP A 442 -0.40 6.40 -8.34
C ASP A 442 -0.87 7.50 -7.39
N SER A 443 -0.40 7.33 -6.17
CA SER A 443 -0.63 8.23 -5.05
C SER A 443 -0.03 9.63 -5.31
N ALA A 444 0.54 9.87 -6.51
CA ALA A 444 1.19 11.08 -6.97
C ALA A 444 0.35 12.03 -7.82
N SER A 445 -0.71 11.57 -8.50
CA SER A 445 -1.28 12.36 -9.61
C SER A 445 -2.63 13.03 -9.35
N LEU A 446 -3.12 13.10 -8.11
CA LEU A 446 -4.41 13.75 -7.79
C LEU A 446 -4.30 14.89 -6.75
N ALA A 447 -3.17 15.59 -6.71
CA ALA A 447 -3.01 16.77 -5.85
C ALA A 447 -3.73 18.04 -6.36
N HIS A 448 -4.42 18.01 -7.50
CA HIS A 448 -5.15 19.16 -8.02
C HIS A 448 -6.61 18.82 -8.33
N ILE A 449 -7.43 18.79 -7.29
CA ILE A 449 -8.83 19.18 -7.41
C ILE A 449 -9.01 20.27 -6.35
N ASN A 450 -9.14 21.52 -6.82
CA ASN A 450 -9.41 22.69 -5.99
C ASN A 450 -10.57 22.39 -5.02
N GLU A 451 -10.39 22.76 -3.76
CA GLU A 451 -11.42 22.67 -2.71
C GLU A 451 -12.39 23.88 -2.74
N ASP A 452 -12.40 24.68 -3.83
CA ASP A 452 -13.11 25.97 -3.90
C ASP A 452 -14.35 25.98 -4.82
N GLU A 453 -15.06 24.87 -4.96
CA GLU A 453 -16.42 24.87 -5.52
C GLU A 453 -17.35 24.07 -4.63
N PHE A 454 -17.77 24.66 -3.51
CA PHE A 454 -19.08 24.46 -2.88
C PHE A 454 -19.21 25.54 -1.79
N SER A 455 -19.46 26.78 -2.22
CA SER A 455 -20.14 27.74 -1.34
C SER A 455 -21.63 27.42 -1.38
N ASP A 456 -22.18 27.08 -0.23
CA ASP A 456 -23.63 26.99 -0.04
C ASP A 456 -24.25 28.37 -0.25
N GLN A 457 -24.84 28.59 -1.42
CA GLN A 457 -25.90 29.58 -1.59
C GLN A 457 -27.22 28.91 -1.24
N SER A 458 -27.62 29.01 0.02
CA SER A 458 -29.00 28.83 0.42
C SER A 458 -29.75 30.14 0.13
N GLU A 459 -30.41 30.20 -1.03
CA GLU A 459 -31.48 31.16 -1.30
C GLU A 459 -32.72 30.71 -0.50
N ASP A 460 -32.90 31.28 0.69
CA ASP A 460 -34.22 31.35 1.32
C ASP A 460 -34.92 32.58 0.75
N SER A 461 -35.83 32.35 -0.19
CA SER A 461 -36.85 33.31 -0.58
C SER A 461 -38.05 33.11 0.33
N ASP A 462 -38.33 34.07 1.20
CA ASP A 462 -39.71 34.40 1.55
C ASP A 462 -39.83 35.92 1.72
N THR A 463 -40.72 36.45 0.89
CA THR A 463 -41.13 37.84 0.76
C THR A 463 -42.06 38.26 1.90
N GLU A 464 -41.87 39.45 2.46
CA GLU A 464 -42.90 40.45 2.80
C GLU A 464 -42.17 41.71 3.30
N SER A 465 -42.11 42.78 2.50
CA SER A 465 -43.03 43.92 2.57
C SER A 465 -42.90 44.72 3.87
N ASP A 466 -42.22 45.88 3.83
CA ASP A 466 -42.85 47.22 3.82
C ASP A 466 -41.83 48.34 4.17
N GLY A 467 -41.97 49.49 3.53
CA GLY A 467 -41.65 50.80 4.11
C GLY A 467 -40.19 51.30 4.22
N GLY A 468 -39.82 52.21 3.31
CA GLY A 468 -39.59 53.59 3.75
C GLY A 468 -38.15 54.16 3.87
N VAL A 469 -37.68 54.75 2.77
CA VAL A 469 -37.01 56.09 2.60
C VAL A 469 -36.07 56.69 3.68
N VAL A 470 -34.90 57.16 3.21
CA VAL A 470 -34.24 58.49 3.40
C VAL A 470 -32.76 58.44 3.83
N LEU A 471 -31.95 58.93 2.89
CA LEU A 471 -30.63 59.60 2.89
C LEU A 471 -30.07 60.17 4.21
N GLY A 472 -28.73 60.17 4.33
CA GLY A 472 -28.04 61.13 5.21
C GLY A 472 -26.52 60.96 5.34
N VAL A 473 -25.80 61.54 4.35
CA VAL A 473 -24.41 62.08 4.37
C VAL A 473 -23.24 61.15 4.66
#